data_AF-A0A932LW34-F1
#
_entry.id   AF-A0A932LW34-F1
#
_cell.length_a   1.000
_cell.length_b   1.000
_cell.length_c   1.000
_cell.angle_alpha   90.00
_cell.angle_beta   90.00
_cell.angle_gamma   90.00
#
_symmetry.space_group_name_H-M   'P 1'
#
loop_
_entity.id
_entity.type
_entity.pdbx_description
1 polymer ?
#
loop_
_entity_poly.entity_id
_entity_poly.type
_entity_poly.pdbx_seq_one_letter_code
_entity_poly.pdbx_strand_id
1 'polypeptide(L)'
;KADVPVRHLEEGCNVPMYITRVPCAPAGLFAGPLVVSMRPIPPEKVARAAAVTARFPAVHGAPVHVGAPEALGIRDLGRPDFGDPVTIHPGEVPVFWACGVTPQAVAMAVKPPLMITHAPGHMFVTDLRDEALAVL
;
A
#
# COMPACT_ATOMS: atom_id res chain seq x y z
N LYS A 1 19.82 -2.97 -1.88
CA LYS A 1 19.13 -1.91 -1.08
C LYS A 1 19.26 -0.58 -1.82
N ALA A 2 18.21 0.25 -1.82
CA ALA A 2 18.12 1.44 -2.68
C ALA A 2 18.29 2.79 -1.95
N ASP A 3 18.64 2.76 -0.66
CA ASP A 3 18.74 3.92 0.22
C ASP A 3 17.46 4.78 0.25
N VAL A 4 16.28 4.16 0.18
CA VAL A 4 15.00 4.85 0.36
C VAL A 4 14.51 4.59 1.78
N PRO A 5 14.22 5.62 2.59
CA PRO A 5 13.73 5.45 3.95
C PRO A 5 12.34 4.80 3.95
N VAL A 6 12.03 4.09 5.03
CA VAL A 6 10.74 3.42 5.19
C VAL A 6 10.23 3.73 6.60
N ARG A 7 9.50 4.84 6.72
CA ARG A 7 9.09 5.46 7.99
C ARG A 7 8.49 4.47 8.99
N HIS A 8 7.55 3.62 8.56
CA HIS A 8 6.92 2.67 9.48
C HIS A 8 7.89 1.61 10.04
N LEU A 9 8.95 1.25 9.30
CA LEU A 9 10.01 0.38 9.83
C LEU A 9 10.92 1.13 10.81
N GLU A 10 11.21 2.40 10.55
CA GLU A 10 11.98 3.27 11.44
C GLU A 10 11.25 3.52 12.77
N GLU A 11 9.92 3.63 12.72
CA GLU A 11 9.05 3.86 13.88
C GLU A 11 8.57 2.55 14.54
N GLY A 12 8.91 1.38 13.97
CA GLY A 12 8.53 0.08 14.52
C GLY A 12 7.03 -0.21 14.53
N CYS A 13 6.29 0.31 13.55
CA CYS A 13 4.83 0.18 13.45
C CYS A 13 4.38 -0.43 12.11
N ASN A 14 3.09 -0.76 12.01
CA ASN A 14 2.51 -1.25 10.77
C ASN A 14 2.28 -0.10 9.79
N VAL A 15 2.57 -0.35 8.51
CA VAL A 15 2.40 0.65 7.45
C VAL A 15 0.96 1.19 7.43
N PRO A 16 0.74 2.52 7.31
CA PRO A 16 -0.59 3.08 7.19
C PRO A 16 -1.20 2.70 5.84
N MET A 17 -2.45 2.26 5.89
CA MET A 17 -3.23 1.89 4.72
C MET A 17 -4.57 2.60 4.71
N TYR A 18 -5.03 2.98 3.52
CA TYR A 18 -6.21 3.81 3.33
C TYR A 18 -7.11 3.23 2.25
N ILE A 19 -8.40 3.17 2.55
CA ILE A 19 -9.46 2.86 1.59
C ILE A 19 -9.64 4.10 0.70
N THR A 20 -9.40 3.94 -0.61
CA THR A 20 -9.53 5.03 -1.56
C THR A 20 -10.95 5.15 -2.12
N ARG A 21 -11.21 6.21 -2.87
CA ARG A 21 -12.41 6.35 -3.72
C ARG A 21 -12.22 5.75 -5.12
N VAL A 22 -11.05 5.19 -5.42
CA VAL A 22 -10.73 4.60 -6.72
C VAL A 22 -11.31 3.17 -6.75
N PRO A 23 -12.26 2.85 -7.64
CA PRO A 23 -12.83 1.51 -7.72
C PRO A 23 -11.84 0.53 -8.38
N CYS A 24 -11.79 -0.70 -7.89
CA CYS A 24 -11.19 -1.81 -8.63
C CYS A 24 -12.08 -2.20 -9.82
N ALA A 25 -11.47 -2.81 -10.84
CA ALA A 25 -12.25 -3.46 -11.90
C ALA A 25 -13.11 -4.59 -11.29
N PRO A 26 -14.43 -4.61 -11.55
CA PRO A 26 -15.31 -5.60 -10.93
C PRO A 26 -15.13 -6.99 -11.55
N ALA A 27 -15.33 -8.02 -10.72
CA ALA A 27 -15.32 -9.42 -11.14
C ALA A 27 -16.49 -10.18 -10.48
N GLY A 28 -17.60 -10.32 -11.21
CA GLY A 28 -18.82 -10.91 -10.67
C GLY A 28 -19.36 -10.11 -9.48
N LEU A 29 -19.57 -10.77 -8.34
CA LEU A 29 -20.01 -10.12 -7.10
C LEU A 29 -18.91 -9.30 -6.42
N PHE A 30 -17.64 -9.47 -6.81
CA PHE A 30 -16.53 -8.74 -6.21
C PHE A 30 -16.36 -7.38 -6.88
N ALA A 31 -16.81 -6.34 -6.19
CA ALA A 31 -16.62 -4.95 -6.57
C ALA A 31 -16.35 -4.13 -5.30
N GLY A 32 -15.42 -3.19 -5.37
CA GLY A 32 -15.07 -2.37 -4.21
C GLY A 32 -13.89 -1.44 -4.45
N PRO A 33 -13.50 -0.68 -3.42
CA PRO A 33 -12.43 0.29 -3.51
C PRO A 33 -11.05 -0.37 -3.52
N LEU A 34 -10.11 0.28 -4.21
CA LEU A 34 -8.69 0.02 -4.03
C LEU A 34 -8.26 0.47 -2.63
N VAL A 35 -7.46 -0.37 -1.95
CA VAL A 35 -6.74 0.04 -0.74
C VAL A 35 -5.29 0.30 -1.09
N VAL A 36 -4.75 1.41 -0.58
CA VAL A 36 -3.35 1.78 -0.76
C VAL A 36 -2.60 1.78 0.56
N SER A 37 -1.33 1.41 0.52
CA SER A 37 -0.36 1.68 1.61
C SER A 37 0.40 2.96 1.29
N MET A 38 0.72 3.76 2.31
CA MET A 38 1.43 5.03 2.13
C MET A 38 2.79 4.99 2.82
N ARG A 39 3.81 5.58 2.17
CA ARG A 39 5.10 5.86 2.78
C ARG A 39 5.49 7.31 2.47
N PRO A 40 5.90 8.13 3.45
CA PRO A 40 6.45 9.45 3.19
C PRO A 40 7.89 9.30 2.67
N ILE A 41 8.17 9.87 1.50
CA ILE A 41 9.45 9.74 0.81
C ILE A 41 10.03 11.14 0.54
N PRO A 42 11.34 11.38 0.79
CA PRO A 42 12.00 12.62 0.38
C PRO A 42 11.84 12.85 -1.14
N PRO A 43 11.53 14.09 -1.61
CA PRO A 43 11.21 14.37 -3.01
C PRO A 43 12.24 13.82 -4.01
N GLU A 44 13.52 13.97 -3.69
CA GLU A 44 14.65 13.53 -4.50
C GLU A 44 14.77 11.99 -4.60
N LYS A 45 14.13 11.25 -3.69
CA LYS A 45 14.11 9.78 -3.66
C LYS A 45 12.85 9.17 -4.26
N VAL A 46 11.83 9.97 -4.61
CA VAL A 46 10.55 9.46 -5.17
C VAL A 46 10.76 8.69 -6.46
N ALA A 47 11.50 9.25 -7.42
CA ALA A 47 11.79 8.58 -8.68
C ALA A 47 12.55 7.26 -8.47
N ARG A 48 13.47 7.22 -7.50
CA ARG A 48 14.22 6.02 -7.13
C ARG A 48 13.30 4.97 -6.50
N ALA A 49 12.41 5.37 -5.60
CA ALA A 49 11.43 4.49 -4.97
C ALA A 49 10.51 3.86 -6.03
N ALA A 50 10.02 4.68 -6.97
CA ALA A 50 9.19 4.20 -8.08
C ALA A 50 9.94 3.19 -8.96
N ALA A 51 11.15 3.53 -9.42
CA ALA A 51 11.94 2.66 -10.29
C ALA A 51 12.30 1.31 -9.64
N VAL A 52 12.62 1.31 -8.35
CA VAL A 52 13.00 0.09 -7.64
C VAL A 52 11.79 -0.81 -7.40
N THR A 53 10.66 -0.25 -7.00
CA THR A 53 9.43 -1.03 -6.72
C THR A 53 8.74 -1.51 -8.00
N ALA A 54 8.86 -0.77 -9.11
CA ALA A 54 8.32 -1.15 -10.42
C ALA A 54 8.86 -2.49 -10.96
N ARG A 55 10.04 -2.92 -10.51
CA ARG A 55 10.64 -4.22 -10.91
C ARG A 55 9.86 -5.42 -10.39
N PHE A 56 8.93 -5.22 -9.45
CA PHE A 56 8.20 -6.28 -8.76
C PHE A 56 6.67 -6.15 -8.89
N PRO A 57 6.11 -6.23 -10.12
CA PRO A 57 4.69 -6.02 -10.39
C PRO A 57 3.77 -7.08 -9.77
N ALA A 58 4.29 -8.27 -9.46
CA ALA A 58 3.53 -9.34 -8.80
C ALA A 58 3.41 -9.18 -7.26
N VAL A 59 4.05 -8.15 -6.68
CA VAL A 59 3.96 -7.81 -5.24
C VAL A 59 3.40 -6.40 -5.07
N HIS A 60 4.23 -5.38 -4.82
CA HIS A 60 3.79 -3.99 -4.72
C HIS A 60 3.72 -3.25 -6.06
N GLY A 61 4.65 -3.55 -6.98
CA GLY A 61 4.78 -2.84 -8.24
C GLY A 61 5.14 -1.36 -8.09
N ALA A 62 4.93 -0.59 -9.15
CA ALA A 62 5.10 0.86 -9.14
C ALA A 62 4.07 1.54 -8.21
N PRO A 63 4.37 2.74 -7.67
CA PRO A 63 3.37 3.54 -6.97
C PRO A 63 2.14 3.78 -7.86
N VAL A 64 0.95 3.71 -7.26
CA VAL A 64 -0.31 4.03 -7.94
C VAL A 64 -0.64 5.52 -7.86
N HIS A 65 -0.02 6.25 -6.92
CA HIS A 65 -0.20 7.69 -6.76
C HIS A 65 0.97 8.32 -6.01
N VAL A 66 1.24 9.60 -6.28
CA VAL A 66 2.29 10.41 -5.63
C VAL A 66 1.72 11.77 -5.27
N GLY A 67 1.92 12.21 -4.02
CA GLY A 67 1.51 13.52 -3.55
C GLY A 67 0.06 13.56 -3.07
N ALA A 68 -0.74 14.46 -3.63
CA ALA A 68 -2.09 14.87 -3.22
C ALA A 68 -3.02 13.72 -2.76
N PRO A 69 -3.14 13.40 -1.44
CA PRO A 69 -3.97 12.31 -0.94
C PRO A 69 -5.46 12.46 -1.28
N GLU A 70 -5.94 13.68 -1.43
CA GLU A 70 -7.31 14.02 -1.79
C GLU A 70 -7.74 13.47 -3.16
N ALA A 71 -6.80 13.29 -4.09
CA ALA A 71 -7.06 12.66 -5.39
C ALA A 71 -7.48 11.19 -5.25
N LEU A 72 -7.04 10.53 -4.16
CA LEU A 72 -7.48 9.18 -3.78
C LEU A 72 -8.71 9.21 -2.85
N GLY A 73 -9.20 10.39 -2.49
CA GLY A 73 -10.29 10.56 -1.52
C GLY A 73 -9.88 10.45 -0.05
N ILE A 74 -8.57 10.47 0.24
CA ILE A 74 -8.02 10.40 1.59
C ILE A 74 -8.00 11.83 2.16
N ARG A 75 -8.72 12.05 3.26
CA ARG A 75 -8.89 13.38 3.87
C ARG A 75 -7.91 13.69 5.00
N ASP A 76 -7.44 12.64 5.67
CA ASP A 76 -6.59 12.76 6.85
C ASP A 76 -5.60 11.59 6.89
N LEU A 77 -4.32 11.89 6.69
CA LEU A 77 -3.26 10.87 6.75
C LEU A 77 -2.97 10.42 8.18
N GLY A 78 -3.36 11.19 9.20
CA GLY A 78 -3.20 10.80 10.61
C GLY A 78 -4.20 9.74 11.09
N ARG A 79 -5.15 9.34 10.23
CA ARG A 79 -6.21 8.38 10.54
C ARG A 79 -6.28 7.28 9.46
N PRO A 80 -5.32 6.35 9.43
CA PRO A 80 -5.38 5.24 8.50
C PRO A 80 -6.56 4.31 8.80
N ASP A 81 -7.11 3.67 7.76
CA ASP A 81 -8.16 2.67 7.90
C ASP A 81 -7.61 1.34 8.42
N PHE A 82 -6.33 1.04 8.11
CA PHE A 82 -5.59 -0.10 8.65
C PHE A 82 -4.13 0.29 8.96
N GLY A 83 -3.53 -0.41 9.93
CA GLY A 83 -2.17 -0.12 10.38
C GLY A 83 -2.12 1.11 11.28
N ASP A 84 -0.93 1.71 11.38
CA ASP A 84 -0.65 2.78 12.33
C ASP A 84 -0.31 4.08 11.58
N PRO A 85 -0.71 5.27 12.09
CA PRO A 85 -0.26 6.53 11.53
C PRO A 85 1.25 6.68 11.71
N VAL A 86 1.89 7.41 10.79
CA VAL A 86 3.34 7.64 10.80
C VAL A 86 3.67 9.12 10.70
N THR A 87 4.86 9.50 11.16
CA THR A 87 5.34 10.87 11.01
C THR A 87 5.63 11.19 9.54
N ILE A 88 5.08 12.31 9.06
CA ILE A 88 5.42 12.90 7.76
C ILE A 88 6.15 14.20 8.05
N HIS A 89 7.46 14.23 7.80
CA HIS A 89 8.28 15.41 8.04
C HIS A 89 8.01 16.50 7.00
N PRO A 90 8.26 17.78 7.34
CA PRO A 90 8.18 18.87 6.37
C PRO A 90 8.98 18.56 5.09
N GLY A 91 8.32 18.65 3.94
CA GLY A 91 8.92 18.40 2.64
C GLY A 91 8.88 16.94 2.16
N GLU A 92 8.52 15.97 3.01
CA GLU A 92 8.31 14.60 2.55
C GLU A 92 7.03 14.49 1.71
N VAL A 93 7.08 13.63 0.69
CA VAL A 93 5.98 13.40 -0.25
C VAL A 93 5.29 12.08 0.11
N PRO A 94 3.97 12.08 0.37
CA PRO A 94 3.21 10.84 0.49
C PRO A 94 3.22 10.07 -0.83
N VAL A 95 3.70 8.84 -0.82
CA VAL A 95 3.69 7.94 -1.99
C VAL A 95 2.86 6.71 -1.68
N PHE A 96 2.00 6.31 -2.62
CA PHE A 96 0.98 5.28 -2.41
C PHE A 96 1.18 4.08 -3.33
N TRP A 97 1.11 2.88 -2.77
CA TRP A 97 1.16 1.61 -3.50
C TRP A 97 -0.12 0.81 -3.26
N ALA A 98 -0.57 0.06 -4.27
CA ALA A 98 -1.66 -0.90 -4.09
C ALA A 98 -1.32 -1.89 -2.97
N CYS A 99 -2.28 -2.15 -2.09
CA CYS A 99 -2.09 -2.99 -0.91
C CYS A 99 -2.85 -4.31 -1.01
N GLY A 100 -2.23 -5.39 -0.52
CA GLY A 100 -2.78 -6.74 -0.47
C GLY A 100 -3.98 -6.91 0.48
N VAL A 101 -4.36 -5.87 1.24
CA VAL A 101 -5.61 -5.85 2.04
C VAL A 101 -6.82 -5.37 1.22
N THR A 102 -6.65 -4.97 -0.05
CA THR A 102 -7.76 -4.64 -0.96
C THR A 102 -8.86 -5.71 -0.98
N PRO A 103 -8.56 -7.02 -1.05
CA PRO A 103 -9.59 -8.05 -0.96
C PRO A 103 -10.38 -8.04 0.36
N GLN A 104 -9.78 -7.62 1.48
CA GLN A 104 -10.48 -7.50 2.77
C GLN A 104 -11.51 -6.37 2.72
N ALA A 105 -11.14 -5.21 2.16
CA ALA A 105 -12.08 -4.09 1.98
C ALA A 105 -13.24 -4.47 1.03
N VAL A 106 -12.95 -5.18 -0.06
CA VAL A 106 -13.98 -5.71 -0.96
C VAL A 106 -14.89 -6.70 -0.21
N ALA A 107 -14.33 -7.61 0.57
CA ALA A 107 -15.10 -8.59 1.33
C ALA A 107 -16.03 -7.95 2.37
N MET A 108 -15.62 -6.86 3.01
CA MET A 108 -16.49 -6.10 3.92
C MET A 108 -17.71 -5.50 3.21
N ALA A 109 -17.57 -5.13 1.93
CA ALA A 109 -18.66 -4.59 1.13
C ALA A 109 -19.58 -5.70 0.60
N VAL A 110 -19.01 -6.76 0.01
CA VAL A 110 -19.77 -7.80 -0.70
C VAL A 110 -20.26 -8.93 0.22
N LYS A 111 -19.69 -9.04 1.43
CA LYS A 111 -20.07 -9.96 2.50
C LYS A 111 -20.23 -11.41 2.02
N PRO A 112 -19.16 -12.06 1.53
CA PRO A 112 -19.22 -13.46 1.15
C PRO A 112 -19.62 -14.32 2.38
N PRO A 113 -20.25 -15.49 2.17
CA PRO A 113 -20.68 -16.34 3.28
C PRO A 113 -19.51 -16.81 4.17
N LEU A 114 -18.30 -16.87 3.62
CA LEU A 114 -17.08 -17.18 4.35
C LEU A 114 -15.87 -16.54 3.64
N MET A 115 -14.96 -15.95 4.41
CA MET A 115 -13.62 -15.55 3.97
C MET A 115 -12.64 -15.72 5.13
N ILE A 116 -11.50 -16.36 4.89
CA ILE A 116 -10.40 -16.49 5.84
C ILE A 116 -9.20 -15.74 5.27
N THR A 117 -8.60 -14.86 6.06
CA THR A 117 -7.45 -14.04 5.66
C THR A 117 -6.40 -14.00 6.77
N HIS A 118 -5.22 -13.47 6.45
CA HIS A 118 -4.24 -13.10 7.46
C HIS A 118 -4.69 -11.83 8.21
N ALA A 119 -4.22 -11.68 9.46
CA ALA A 119 -4.30 -10.40 10.16
C ALA A 119 -3.20 -9.45 9.63
N PRO A 120 -3.44 -8.13 9.56
CA PRO A 120 -2.42 -7.16 9.18
C PRO A 120 -1.13 -7.32 10.02
N GLY A 121 0.03 -7.36 9.37
CA GLY A 121 1.33 -7.60 10.02
C GLY A 121 1.68 -9.08 10.26
N HIS A 122 0.75 -10.02 10.03
CA HIS A 122 0.93 -11.45 10.22
C HIS A 122 0.87 -12.22 8.89
N MET A 123 1.73 -11.85 7.94
CA MET A 123 1.76 -12.45 6.61
C MET A 123 2.35 -13.87 6.62
N PHE A 124 2.02 -14.66 5.59
CA PHE A 124 2.63 -15.96 5.34
C PHE A 124 4.03 -15.79 4.73
N VAL A 125 5.06 -16.21 5.46
CA VAL A 125 6.46 -16.19 4.97
C VAL A 125 6.69 -17.44 4.12
N THR A 126 7.11 -17.23 2.87
CA THR A 126 7.38 -18.30 1.90
C THR A 126 8.88 -18.56 1.75
N ASP A 127 9.25 -19.64 1.07
CA ASP A 127 10.62 -19.92 0.66
C ASP A 127 11.05 -19.16 -0.62
N LEU A 128 10.12 -18.45 -1.29
CA LEU A 128 10.45 -17.63 -2.46
C LEU A 128 11.23 -16.40 -2.02
N ARG A 129 12.34 -16.16 -2.70
CA ARG A 129 13.11 -14.93 -2.56
C ARG A 129 12.53 -13.83 -3.44
N ASP A 130 12.58 -12.59 -2.98
CA ASP A 130 12.09 -11.43 -3.73
C ASP A 130 12.76 -11.32 -5.12
N GLU A 131 14.04 -11.69 -5.24
CA GLU A 131 14.76 -11.66 -6.51
C GLU A 131 14.14 -12.57 -7.58
N ALA A 132 13.48 -13.66 -7.17
CA ALA A 132 12.78 -14.55 -8.10
C ALA A 132 11.48 -13.95 -8.66
N LEU A 133 10.98 -12.86 -8.05
CA LEU A 133 9.76 -12.16 -8.45
C LEU A 133 10.03 -10.88 -9.25
N ALA A 134 11.31 -10.52 -9.44
CA ALA A 134 11.70 -9.36 -10.23
C ALA A 134 11.60 -9.66 -11.74
N VAL A 135 11.11 -8.70 -12.53
CA VAL A 135 10.91 -8.85 -14.00
C VAL A 135 11.90 -8.03 -14.84
N LEU A 136 12.87 -7.40 -14.18
CA LEU A 136 13.91 -6.53 -14.76
C LEU A 136 15.28 -6.83 -14.17
#